data_AF-A0A961CDG5-F1
#
_entry.id   AF-A0A961CDG5-F1
#
_cell.length_a   1.000
_cell.length_b   1.000
_cell.length_c   1.000
_cell.angle_alpha   90.00
_cell.angle_beta   90.00
_cell.angle_gamma   90.00
#
_symmetry.space_group_name_H-M   'P 1'
#
loop_
_entity.id
_entity.type
_entity.pdbx_description
1 polymer ?
#
loop_
_entity_poly.entity_id
_entity_poly.type
_entity_poly.pdbx_seq_one_letter_code
_entity_poly.pdbx_strand_id
1 'polypeptide(L)'
;MAATDPRGDALVTYLSGKTVVLGVSGGIAAYKAIDVCRRLMDAGATVLPVMTDGAQRFVGATTFSALASEPVRTEIFEAADPIPHTRLGQRADLIVVCPATARVIGAYAAGISSDLLTATLLATRAPVL
;
A
#
# COMPACT_ATOMS: atom_id res chain seq x y z
N MET A 1 -7.25 -22.52 -19.31
CA MET A 1 -7.22 -23.41 -18.12
C MET A 1 -7.18 -22.50 -16.91
N ALA A 2 -8.27 -22.37 -16.17
CA ALA A 2 -8.39 -21.38 -15.10
C ALA A 2 -7.46 -21.75 -13.93
N ALA A 3 -6.59 -20.82 -13.53
CA ALA A 3 -5.76 -20.98 -12.34
C ALA A 3 -6.67 -21.04 -11.09
N THR A 4 -6.30 -21.87 -10.13
CA THR A 4 -7.06 -22.19 -8.91
C THR A 4 -6.22 -21.74 -7.70
N ASP A 5 -6.86 -21.18 -6.66
CA ASP A 5 -6.19 -20.93 -5.35
C ASP A 5 -5.71 -22.28 -4.75
N PRO A 6 -4.67 -22.33 -3.90
CA PRO A 6 -4.31 -23.53 -3.11
C PRO A 6 -5.47 -24.25 -2.37
N ARG A 7 -6.66 -23.66 -2.27
CA ARG A 7 -7.91 -24.26 -1.74
C ARG A 7 -8.85 -24.88 -2.80
N GLY A 8 -8.54 -24.80 -4.09
CA GLY A 8 -9.33 -25.43 -5.16
C GLY A 8 -10.56 -24.63 -5.64
N ASP A 9 -10.75 -23.42 -5.14
CA ASP A 9 -11.83 -22.52 -5.60
C ASP A 9 -11.45 -21.83 -6.91
N ALA A 10 -12.43 -21.61 -7.79
CA ALA A 10 -12.28 -20.72 -8.94
C ALA A 10 -11.75 -19.36 -8.45
N LEU A 11 -10.82 -18.72 -9.18
CA LEU A 11 -10.33 -17.37 -8.87
C LEU A 11 -11.51 -16.38 -8.90
N VAL A 12 -12.21 -16.28 -7.78
CA VAL A 12 -13.20 -15.25 -7.60
C VAL A 12 -12.43 -14.02 -7.18
N THR A 13 -12.49 -13.03 -8.05
CA THR A 13 -11.95 -11.70 -7.89
C THR A 13 -12.75 -10.94 -6.82
N TYR A 14 -12.75 -11.42 -5.57
CA TYR A 14 -13.60 -10.88 -4.50
C TYR A 14 -13.26 -9.44 -4.11
N LEU A 15 -12.09 -8.92 -4.51
CA LEU A 15 -11.71 -7.52 -4.35
C LEU A 15 -11.85 -6.70 -5.65
N SER A 16 -12.55 -7.23 -6.67
CA SER A 16 -12.79 -6.51 -7.92
C SER A 16 -13.47 -5.16 -7.67
N GLY A 17 -12.92 -4.10 -8.27
CA GLY A 17 -13.39 -2.74 -8.09
C GLY A 17 -13.03 -2.10 -6.75
N LYS A 18 -12.25 -2.78 -5.89
CA LYS A 18 -11.72 -2.21 -4.65
C LYS A 18 -10.35 -1.61 -4.86
N THR A 19 -10.15 -0.42 -4.31
CA THR A 19 -8.85 0.26 -4.29
C THR A 19 -8.19 0.04 -2.93
N VAL A 20 -7.02 -0.58 -2.93
CA VAL A 20 -6.24 -0.85 -1.72
C VAL A 20 -4.95 -0.03 -1.76
N VAL A 21 -4.76 0.85 -0.78
CA VAL A 21 -3.46 1.50 -0.58
C VAL A 21 -2.55 0.55 0.18
N LEU A 22 -1.41 0.19 -0.42
CA LEU A 22 -0.40 -0.66 0.21
C LEU A 22 0.76 0.20 0.72
N GLY A 23 0.77 0.46 2.02
CA GLY A 23 1.86 1.16 2.71
C GLY A 23 3.01 0.22 3.07
N VAL A 24 4.24 0.55 2.67
CA VAL A 24 5.44 -0.22 3.02
C VAL A 24 6.37 0.64 3.88
N SER A 25 6.64 0.17 5.10
CA SER A 25 7.54 0.86 6.03
C SER A 25 8.91 0.20 6.19
N GLY A 26 9.88 0.96 6.71
CA GLY A 26 11.30 0.59 6.75
C GLY A 26 11.70 -0.45 7.80
N GLY A 27 11.33 -1.71 7.58
CA GLY A 27 11.80 -2.85 8.36
C GLY A 27 12.36 -3.96 7.47
N ILE A 28 13.16 -4.87 8.03
CA ILE A 28 13.74 -5.99 7.26
C ILE A 28 12.70 -6.85 6.55
N ALA A 29 11.45 -6.87 7.05
CA ALA A 29 10.33 -7.58 6.44
C ALA A 29 9.69 -6.86 5.24
N ALA A 30 10.21 -5.69 4.80
CA ALA A 30 9.67 -4.95 3.65
C ALA A 30 9.56 -5.80 2.38
N TYR A 31 10.52 -6.72 2.14
CA TYR A 31 10.47 -7.62 0.98
C TYR A 31 9.26 -8.57 1.02
N LYS A 32 8.71 -8.89 2.18
CA LYS A 32 7.51 -9.75 2.29
C LYS A 32 6.24 -9.05 1.81
N ALA A 33 6.23 -7.72 1.78
CA ALA A 33 5.11 -6.94 1.24
C ALA A 33 4.93 -7.15 -0.27
N ILE A 34 5.94 -7.66 -0.97
CA ILE A 34 5.85 -8.07 -2.38
C ILE A 34 4.80 -9.16 -2.56
N ASP A 35 4.76 -10.18 -1.69
CA ASP A 35 3.76 -11.24 -1.77
C ASP A 35 2.36 -10.72 -1.41
N VAL A 36 2.27 -9.76 -0.48
CA VAL A 36 0.99 -9.07 -0.18
C VAL A 36 0.48 -8.32 -1.40
N CYS A 37 1.32 -7.53 -2.05
CA CYS A 37 0.98 -6.82 -3.29
C CYS A 37 0.48 -7.78 -4.36
N ARG A 38 1.21 -8.88 -4.59
CA ARG A 38 0.83 -9.89 -5.59
C ARG A 38 -0.53 -10.53 -5.27
N ARG A 39 -0.77 -10.92 -4.01
CA ARG A 39 -2.06 -11.52 -3.61
C ARG A 39 -3.23 -10.56 -3.74
N LEU A 40 -3.03 -9.28 -3.45
CA LEU A 40 -4.06 -8.26 -3.66
C LEU A 40 -4.39 -8.09 -5.15
N MET A 41 -3.36 -8.08 -6.01
CA MET A 41 -3.53 -8.05 -7.46
C MET A 41 -4.23 -9.32 -7.98
N ASP A 42 -3.84 -10.50 -7.50
CA ASP A 42 -4.47 -11.78 -7.87
C ASP A 42 -5.95 -11.85 -7.44
N ALA A 43 -6.30 -11.20 -6.33
CA ALA A 43 -7.68 -11.02 -5.88
C ALA A 43 -8.46 -9.92 -6.65
N GLY A 44 -7.78 -9.22 -7.56
CA GLY A 44 -8.24 -8.15 -8.45
C GLY A 44 -8.54 -6.81 -7.80
N ALA A 45 -7.88 -6.51 -6.68
CA ALA A 45 -7.83 -5.16 -6.16
C ALA A 45 -6.98 -4.26 -7.07
N THR A 46 -7.34 -2.99 -7.18
CA THR A 46 -6.42 -1.94 -7.65
C THR A 46 -5.49 -1.57 -6.50
N VAL A 47 -4.20 -1.84 -6.63
CA VAL A 47 -3.22 -1.57 -5.57
C VAL A 47 -2.52 -0.24 -5.83
N LEU A 48 -2.56 0.67 -4.86
CA LEU A 48 -1.84 1.94 -4.89
C LEU A 48 -0.68 1.88 -3.90
N PRO A 49 0.57 1.63 -4.35
CA PRO A 49 1.69 1.44 -3.43
C PRO A 49 2.25 2.77 -2.91
N VAL A 50 2.48 2.84 -1.61
CA VAL A 50 3.08 3.98 -0.92
C VAL A 50 4.28 3.50 -0.10
N MET A 51 5.46 4.05 -0.33
CA MET A 51 6.68 3.64 0.37
C MET A 51 7.26 4.75 1.21
N THR A 52 7.69 4.43 2.44
CA THR A 52 8.55 5.31 3.23
C THR A 52 9.99 5.26 2.71
N ASP A 53 10.78 6.30 2.96
CA ASP A 53 12.23 6.31 2.66
C ASP A 53 12.97 5.13 3.27
N GLY A 54 12.58 4.72 4.48
CA GLY A 54 13.15 3.55 5.14
C GLY A 54 12.88 2.26 4.36
N ALA A 55 11.70 2.11 3.76
CA ALA A 55 11.36 0.93 2.96
C ALA A 55 12.18 0.84 1.67
N GLN A 56 12.45 1.99 1.04
CA GLN A 56 13.24 2.07 -0.19
C GLN A 56 14.68 1.56 -0.03
N ARG A 57 15.21 1.52 1.20
CA ARG A 57 16.53 0.95 1.51
C ARG A 57 16.55 -0.58 1.50
N PHE A 58 15.39 -1.23 1.57
CA PHE A 58 15.26 -2.70 1.56
C PHE A 58 14.75 -3.24 0.23
N VAL A 59 13.82 -2.53 -0.41
CA VAL A 59 13.19 -2.93 -1.67
C VAL A 59 13.05 -1.70 -2.58
N GLY A 60 13.36 -1.83 -3.86
CA GLY A 60 13.21 -0.74 -4.81
C GLY A 60 11.75 -0.46 -5.19
N ALA A 61 11.41 0.81 -5.37
CA ALA A 61 10.08 1.25 -5.79
C ALA A 61 9.62 0.59 -7.10
N THR A 62 10.53 0.37 -8.05
CA THR A 62 10.25 -0.29 -9.33
C THR A 62 9.57 -1.65 -9.17
N THR A 63 9.91 -2.41 -8.12
CA THR A 63 9.29 -3.72 -7.86
C THR A 63 7.79 -3.60 -7.61
N PHE A 64 7.39 -2.68 -6.74
CA PHE A 64 5.98 -2.46 -6.44
C PHE A 64 5.26 -1.78 -7.61
N SER A 65 5.91 -0.83 -8.30
CA SER A 65 5.30 -0.19 -9.46
C SER A 65 4.98 -1.20 -10.58
N ALA A 66 5.91 -2.12 -10.84
CA ALA A 66 5.71 -3.16 -11.86
C ALA A 66 4.61 -4.15 -11.47
N LEU A 67 4.54 -4.55 -10.19
CA LEU A 67 3.54 -5.51 -9.72
C LEU A 67 2.13 -4.90 -9.63
N ALA A 68 2.02 -3.67 -9.14
CA ALA A 68 0.75 -2.98 -8.97
C ALA A 68 0.22 -2.38 -10.29
N SER A 69 1.06 -2.27 -11.33
CA SER A 69 0.77 -1.50 -12.54
C SER A 69 0.40 -0.03 -12.25
N GLU A 70 0.92 0.52 -11.14
CA GLU A 70 0.65 1.86 -10.63
C GLU A 70 1.94 2.43 -10.04
N PRO A 71 2.26 3.72 -10.21
CA PRO A 71 3.50 4.28 -9.70
C PRO A 71 3.51 4.31 -8.17
N VAL A 72 4.60 3.85 -7.57
CA VAL A 72 4.88 4.05 -6.15
C VAL A 72 4.95 5.54 -5.84
N ARG A 73 4.20 5.95 -4.82
CA ARG A 73 4.25 7.29 -4.24
C ARG A 73 5.12 7.28 -3.00
N THR A 74 5.95 8.31 -2.83
CA THR A 74 6.90 8.37 -1.70
C THR A 74 6.88 9.70 -0.96
N GLU A 75 6.48 10.79 -1.63
CA GLU A 75 6.60 12.14 -1.09
C GLU A 75 5.22 12.83 -0.97
N ILE A 76 5.08 13.69 0.04
CA ILE A 76 3.86 14.49 0.24
C ILE A 76 3.71 15.52 -0.87
N PHE A 77 4.82 16.04 -1.39
CA PHE A 77 4.87 17.15 -2.34
C PHE A 77 5.46 16.67 -3.67
N GLU A 78 4.65 15.98 -4.46
CA GLU A 78 5.03 15.57 -5.81
C GLU A 78 4.51 16.60 -6.83
N ALA A 79 5.35 17.00 -7.79
CA ALA A 79 4.98 18.04 -8.77
C ALA A 79 3.74 17.68 -9.61
N ALA A 80 3.47 16.38 -9.81
CA ALA A 80 2.36 15.89 -10.62
C ALA A 80 1.02 15.82 -9.87
N ASP A 81 1.04 15.82 -8.53
CA ASP A 81 -0.17 15.73 -7.71
C ASP A 81 0.01 16.60 -6.47
N PRO A 82 -0.65 17.77 -6.39
CA PRO A 82 -0.39 18.74 -5.34
C PRO A 82 -0.88 18.28 -3.96
N ILE A 83 -1.77 17.28 -3.89
CA ILE A 83 -2.38 16.83 -2.62
C ILE A 83 -2.55 15.29 -2.62
N PRO A 84 -1.45 14.52 -2.72
CA PRO A 84 -1.51 13.08 -2.94
C PRO A 84 -2.06 12.33 -1.72
N HIS A 85 -1.74 12.79 -0.50
CA HIS A 85 -2.16 12.16 0.76
C HIS A 85 -3.69 12.17 0.95
N THR A 86 -4.39 13.25 0.60
CA THR A 86 -5.87 13.30 0.69
C THR A 86 -6.50 12.45 -0.40
N ARG A 87 -5.99 12.51 -1.63
CA ARG A 87 -6.49 11.71 -2.76
C ARG A 87 -6.34 10.22 -2.49
N LEU A 88 -5.18 9.77 -2.01
CA LEU A 88 -4.94 8.39 -1.63
C LEU A 88 -5.89 7.99 -0.49
N GLY A 89 -6.02 8.81 0.55
CA GLY A 89 -6.88 8.55 1.69
C GLY A 89 -8.37 8.46 1.34
N GLN A 90 -8.84 9.28 0.39
CA GLN A 90 -10.23 9.29 -0.08
C GLN A 90 -10.55 8.20 -1.09
N ARG A 91 -9.59 7.79 -1.92
CA ARG A 91 -9.77 6.73 -2.92
C ARG A 91 -9.67 5.33 -2.33
N ALA A 92 -9.01 5.16 -1.19
CA ALA A 92 -8.86 3.86 -0.54
C ALA A 92 -10.21 3.31 -0.07
N ASP A 93 -10.53 2.07 -0.46
CA ASP A 93 -11.53 1.24 0.22
C ASP A 93 -10.91 0.55 1.45
N LEU A 94 -9.58 0.38 1.45
CA LEU A 94 -8.78 -0.24 2.50
C LEU A 94 -7.34 0.30 2.42
N ILE A 95 -6.71 0.51 3.57
CA ILE A 95 -5.26 0.73 3.65
C ILE A 95 -4.63 -0.44 4.41
N VAL A 96 -3.58 -1.04 3.83
CA VAL A 96 -2.78 -2.09 4.47
C VAL A 96 -1.36 -1.59 4.65
N VAL A 97 -0.83 -1.65 5.88
CA VAL A 97 0.57 -1.29 6.17
C VAL A 97 1.38 -2.56 6.43
N CYS A 98 2.23 -2.93 5.47
CA CYS A 98 3.05 -4.13 5.56
C CYS A 98 4.51 -3.86 5.16
N PRO A 99 5.49 -4.07 6.06
CA PRO A 99 5.34 -4.18 7.51
C PRO A 99 4.93 -2.84 8.13
N ALA A 100 4.23 -2.87 9.27
CA ALA A 100 4.01 -1.71 10.13
C ALA A 100 5.11 -1.65 11.21
N THR A 101 6.15 -0.84 10.99
CA THR A 101 7.23 -0.64 11.97
C THR A 101 6.77 0.17 13.17
N ALA A 102 7.48 0.05 14.29
CA ALA A 102 7.19 0.81 15.51
C ALA A 102 7.16 2.34 15.27
N ARG A 103 8.01 2.86 14.36
CA ARG A 103 7.97 4.26 13.93
C ARG A 103 6.60 4.64 13.37
N VAL A 104 6.09 3.87 12.41
CA VAL A 104 4.82 4.17 11.74
C VAL A 104 3.65 3.99 12.69
N ILE A 105 3.63 2.93 13.49
CA ILE A 105 2.59 2.69 14.50
C ILE A 105 2.56 3.82 15.53
N GLY A 106 3.72 4.20 16.07
CA GLY A 106 3.85 5.28 17.05
C GLY A 106 3.42 6.63 16.49
N ALA A 107 3.85 6.95 15.26
CA ALA A 107 3.44 8.18 14.59
C ALA A 107 1.93 8.22 14.33
N TYR A 108 1.35 7.12 13.85
CA TYR A 108 -0.09 7.03 13.58
C TYR A 108 -0.91 7.17 14.87
N ALA A 109 -0.54 6.45 15.93
CA ALA A 109 -1.21 6.52 17.22
C ALA A 109 -1.12 7.93 17.87
N ALA A 110 -0.01 8.64 17.65
CA ALA A 110 0.20 9.99 18.15
C ALA A 110 -0.38 11.09 17.25
N GLY A 111 -0.95 10.76 16.08
CA GLY A 111 -1.45 11.74 15.12
C GLY A 111 -0.36 12.57 14.43
N ILE A 112 0.84 12.00 14.24
CA ILE A 112 2.00 12.68 13.63
C ILE A 112 2.15 12.25 12.16
N SER A 113 2.07 13.20 11.22
CA SER A 113 2.20 12.95 9.78
C SER A 113 3.50 13.51 9.19
N SER A 114 4.62 12.82 9.43
CA SER A 114 5.94 13.27 8.96
C SER A 114 6.30 12.84 7.52
N ASP A 115 5.50 11.95 6.91
CA ASP A 115 5.74 11.42 5.57
C ASP A 115 4.41 11.12 4.84
N LEU A 116 4.48 10.78 3.54
CA LEU A 116 3.29 10.52 2.73
C LEU A 116 2.40 9.42 3.31
N LEU A 117 3.01 8.33 3.78
CA LEU A 117 2.28 7.21 4.35
C LEU A 117 1.48 7.65 5.57
N THR A 118 2.15 8.25 6.56
CA THR A 118 1.49 8.72 7.79
C THR A 118 0.47 9.82 7.53
N ALA A 119 0.71 10.74 6.60
CA ALA A 119 -0.27 11.72 6.17
C ALA A 119 -1.52 11.07 5.54
N THR A 120 -1.32 10.05 4.70
CA THR A 120 -2.43 9.30 4.08
C THR A 120 -3.25 8.54 5.12
N LEU A 121 -2.58 7.91 6.11
CA LEU A 121 -3.23 7.21 7.22
C LEU A 121 -4.10 8.12 8.07
N LEU A 122 -3.70 9.37 8.30
CA LEU A 122 -4.51 10.34 9.04
C LEU A 122 -5.63 10.97 8.20
N ALA A 123 -5.49 10.99 6.88
CA ALA A 123 -6.48 11.56 5.97
C ALA A 123 -7.61 10.59 5.57
N THR A 124 -7.44 9.28 5.77
CA THR A 124 -8.40 8.28 5.32
C THR A 124 -9.59 8.10 6.28
N ARG A 125 -10.72 7.67 5.71
CA ARG A 125 -11.86 7.11 6.46
C ARG A 125 -12.01 5.61 6.25
N ALA A 126 -11.17 5.02 5.41
CA ALA A 126 -11.17 3.59 5.14
C ALA A 126 -10.65 2.82 6.35
N PRO A 127 -11.00 1.53 6.49
CA PRO A 127 -10.33 0.64 7.42
C PRO A 127 -8.81 0.63 7.17
N VAL A 128 -8.04 0.56 8.25
CA VAL A 128 -6.58 0.46 8.24
C VAL A 128 -6.18 -0.87 8.89
N LEU A 129 -5.37 -1.66 8.20
CA LEU A 129 -4.84 -2.97 8.65
C LEU A 129 -3.31 -2.96 8.73
#